data_AF-A0A8T4RXW6-F1
#
_entry.id   AF-A0A8T4RXW6-F1
#
_cell.length_a   1.000
_cell.length_b   1.000
_cell.length_c   1.000
_cell.angle_alpha   90.00
_cell.angle_beta   90.00
_cell.angle_gamma   90.00
#
_symmetry.space_group_name_H-M   'P 1'
#
loop_
_entity.id
_entity.type
_entity.pdbx_description
1 polymer ?
#
loop_
_entity_poly.entity_id
_entity_poly.type
_entity_poly.pdbx_seq_one_letter_code
_entity_poly.pdbx_strand_id
1 'polypeptide(L)' 'MKERITVTIDKELLAWLDEKVSSKVFANRSHGFEFLIMQRKVQDER' A
#
# COMPACT_ATOMS: atom_id res chain seq x y z
N MET A 1 5.37 3.53 16.76
CA MET A 1 3.94 3.19 16.96
C MET A 1 3.29 3.14 15.60
N LYS A 2 2.46 2.13 15.30
CA LYS A 2 1.68 2.08 14.06
C LYS A 2 0.21 2.34 14.42
N GLU A 3 -0.43 3.29 13.76
CA GLU A 3 -1.86 3.55 13.90
C GLU A 3 -2.67 2.71 12.91
N ARG A 4 -3.83 2.22 13.36
CA ARG A 4 -4.80 1.56 12.47
C ARG A 4 -5.72 2.61 11.90
N ILE A 5 -5.74 2.70 10.58
CA ILE A 5 -6.65 3.56 9.84
C ILE A 5 -7.61 2.70 9.01
N THR A 6 -8.83 3.17 8.85
CA THR A 6 -9.79 2.62 7.90
C THR A 6 -9.86 3.58 6.71
N VAL A 7 -9.61 3.08 5.51
CA VAL A 7 -9.63 3.89 4.28
C VAL A 7 -10.57 3.26 3.26
N THR A 8 -11.23 4.12 2.49
CA THR A 8 -11.99 3.71 1.31
C THR A 8 -11.12 3.96 0.08
N ILE A 9 -10.92 2.93 -0.73
CA ILE A 9 -10.16 3.02 -1.98
C ILE A 9 -10.94 2.36 -3.10
N ASP A 10 -10.59 2.70 -4.33
CA ASP A 10 -11.19 2.10 -5.50
C ASP A 10 -10.96 0.57 -5.53
N LYS A 11 -11.93 -0.17 -6.05
CA LYS A 11 -11.87 -1.64 -6.12
C LYS A 11 -10.73 -2.10 -7.01
N GLU A 12 -10.44 -1.37 -8.08
CA GLU A 12 -9.35 -1.72 -9.00
C GLU A 12 -7.98 -1.57 -8.32
N LEU A 13 -7.80 -0.51 -7.52
CA LEU A 13 -6.59 -0.28 -6.73
C LEU A 13 -6.43 -1.35 -5.64
N LEU A 14 -7.52 -1.73 -4.98
CA LEU A 14 -7.50 -2.81 -4.00
C LEU A 14 -7.12 -4.15 -4.64
N ALA A 15 -7.70 -4.47 -5.79
CA ALA A 15 -7.40 -5.70 -6.53
C ALA A 15 -5.91 -5.77 -6.94
N TRP A 16 -5.36 -4.66 -7.43
CA TRP A 16 -3.95 -4.56 -7.74
C TRP A 16 -3.07 -4.77 -6.50
N LEU A 17 -3.44 -4.18 -5.36
CA LEU A 17 -2.71 -4.36 -4.11
C LEU A 17 -2.73 -5.82 -3.64
N ASP A 18 -3.89 -6.50 -3.74
CA ASP A 18 -4.04 -7.92 -3.43
C ASP A 18 -3.17 -8.80 -4.35
N GLU A 19 -3.10 -8.50 -5.64
CA GLU A 19 -2.23 -9.22 -6.59
C GLU A 19 -0.75 -9.13 -6.15
N LYS A 20 -0.30 -7.95 -5.72
CA LYS A 20 1.09 -7.76 -5.23
C LYS A 20 1.35 -8.46 -3.90
N VAL A 21 0.35 -8.55 -3.02
CA VAL A 21 0.45 -9.37 -1.80
C VAL A 21 0.54 -10.86 -2.16
N SER A 22 -0.30 -11.34 -3.08
CA SER A 22 -0.30 -12.73 -3.56
C SER A 22 1.03 -13.10 -4.24
N SER A 23 1.59 -12.16 -5.00
CA SER A 23 2.89 -12.30 -5.67
C SER A 23 4.09 -12.20 -4.71
N LYS A 24 3.86 -12.13 -3.39
CA LYS A 24 4.88 -11.98 -2.34
C LYS A 24 5.74 -10.73 -2.46
N VAL A 25 5.28 -9.72 -3.19
CA VAL A 25 5.93 -8.39 -3.23
C VAL A 25 5.68 -7.66 -1.90
N PHE A 26 4.49 -7.84 -1.32
CA PHE A 26 4.11 -7.28 -0.02
C PHE A 26 3.71 -8.38 0.97
N ALA A 27 4.08 -8.21 2.24
CA ALA A 27 3.71 -9.16 3.30
C ALA A 27 2.19 -9.16 3.60
N ASN A 28 1.54 -8.00 3.48
CA ASN A 28 0.10 -7.82 3.64
C ASN A 28 -0.34 -6.48 3.03
N ARG A 29 -1.65 -6.22 2.96
CA ARG A 29 -2.21 -4.97 2.42
C ARG A 29 -1.67 -3.72 3.13
N SER A 30 -1.58 -3.74 4.46
CA SER A 30 -1.07 -2.60 5.25
C SER A 30 0.40 -2.30 4.95
N HIS A 31 1.23 -3.34 4.80
CA HIS A 31 2.63 -3.21 4.42
C HIS A 31 2.76 -2.64 3.00
N GLY A 32 1.97 -3.16 2.05
CA GLY A 32 1.95 -2.63 0.69
C GLY A 32 1.51 -1.16 0.65
N PHE A 33 0.47 -0.80 1.40
CA PHE A 33 -0.01 0.57 1.49
C PHE A 33 1.04 1.52 2.10
N GLU A 34 1.66 1.12 3.21
CA GLU A 34 2.75 1.88 3.85
C GLU A 34 3.94 2.10 2.90
N PHE A 35 4.37 1.04 2.20
CA PHE A 35 5.46 1.09 1.24
C PHE A 35 5.16 2.04 0.07
N LEU A 36 3.96 1.97 -0.49
CA LEU A 36 3.56 2.82 -1.62
C LEU A 36 3.51 4.29 -1.24
N ILE A 37 2.99 4.61 -0.05
CA ILE A 37 2.99 5.98 0.47
C ILE A 37 4.42 6.48 0.68
N MET A 38 5.30 5.65 1.24
CA MET A 38 6.70 5.99 1.45
C MET A 38 7.42 6.26 0.11
N GLN A 39 7.21 5.41 -0.90
CA GLN A 39 7.76 5.62 -2.24
C GLN A 39 7.27 6.92 -2.86
N ARG A 40 5.96 7.22 -2.75
CA ARG A 40 5.40 8.46 -3.26
C ARG A 40 5.96 9.69 -2.54
N LYS A 41 6.13 9.62 -1.22
CA LYS A 41 6.74 10.70 -0.42
C LYS A 41 8.16 11.01 -0.89
N VAL A 42 9.00 9.98 -1.07
CA VAL A 42 10.38 10.14 -1.58
C VAL A 42 10.42 10.75 -2.98
N GLN A 43 9.43 10.47 -3.82
CA GLN A 43 9.32 11.04 -5.16
C GLN A 43 8.88 12.52 -5.14
N ASP A 44 8.04 12.91 -4.18
CA ASP A 44 7.53 14.28 -4.04
C ASP A 44 8.58 15.22 -3.43
N GLU A 45 9.44 14.71 -2.56
CA GLU A 45 10.56 15.44 -1.94
C GLU A 45 11.79 15.58 -2.85
N ARG A 46 11.72 15.11 -4.11
CA ARG A 46 12.80 15.14 -5.12
C ARG A 46 12.51 16.12 -6.23
#